data_AF-A0A3B9RAY1-F1
#
_entry.id   AF-A0A3B9RAY1-F1
#
_cell.length_a   1.000
_cell.length_b   1.000
_cell.length_c   1.000
_cell.angle_alpha   90.00
_cell.angle_beta   90.00
_cell.angle_gamma   90.00
#
_symmetry.space_group_name_H-M   'P 1'
#
loop_
_entity.id
_entity.type
_entity.pdbx_description
1 polymer ?
#
loop_
_entity_poly.entity_id
_entity_poly.type
_entity_poly.pdbx_seq_one_letter_code
_entity_poly.pdbx_strand_id
1 'polypeptide(L)' 'MKIALFGYGKMGQMIEQIALNRGHEIVAKIDENTENIDFSVMDVAIDFSMPSAAFN' A
#
# COMPACT_ATOMS: atom_id res chain seq x y z
N MET A 1 -3.21 12.90 -1.16
CA MET A 1 -2.08 12.20 -1.81
C MET A 1 -2.59 10.87 -2.32
N LYS A 2 -1.98 10.37 -3.38
CA LYS A 2 -2.15 9.02 -3.93
C LYS A 2 -1.20 8.07 -3.20
N ILE A 3 -1.76 7.15 -2.42
CA ILE A 3 -1.04 6.26 -1.51
C ILE A 3 -1.08 4.83 -2.06
N ALA A 4 0.08 4.19 -2.12
CA ALA A 4 0.20 2.74 -2.31
C ALA A 4 0.38 2.05 -0.96
N LEU A 5 -0.30 0.92 -0.75
CA LEU A 5 -0.17 0.09 0.45
C LEU A 5 0.55 -1.22 0.11
N PHE A 6 1.76 -1.41 0.63
CA PHE A 6 2.49 -2.68 0.55
C PHE A 6 2.13 -3.51 1.79
N GLY A 7 1.47 -4.64 1.58
CA GLY A 7 0.83 -5.42 2.63
C GLY A 7 -0.57 -4.90 2.97
N TYR A 8 -1.59 -5.67 2.56
CA TYR A 8 -3.00 -5.32 2.77
C TYR A 8 -3.71 -6.23 3.79
N GLY A 9 -3.01 -6.52 4.89
CA GLY A 9 -3.59 -7.19 6.06
C GLY A 9 -4.42 -6.24 6.94
N LYS A 10 -4.62 -6.60 8.21
CA LYS A 10 -5.39 -5.79 9.18
C LYS A 10 -4.88 -4.34 9.29
N MET A 11 -3.57 -4.15 9.27
CA MET A 11 -2.96 -2.81 9.33
C MET A 11 -3.20 -2.03 8.03
N GLY A 12 -3.03 -2.64 6.87
CA GLY A 12 -3.31 -1.99 5.58
C GLY A 12 -4.76 -1.53 5.46
N GLN A 13 -5.73 -2.34 5.91
CA GLN A 13 -7.14 -1.95 5.96
C GLN A 13 -7.40 -0.77 6.91
N MET A 14 -6.77 -0.78 8.10
CA MET A 14 -6.88 0.34 9.04
C MET A 14 -6.29 1.63 8.48
N ILE A 15 -5.13 1.55 7.83
CA ILE A 15 -4.45 2.68 7.21
C ILE A 15 -5.30 3.25 6.07
N GLU A 16 -5.90 2.40 5.23
CA GLU A 16 -6.82 2.85 4.18
C GLU A 16 -7.99 3.67 4.77
N GLN A 17 -8.65 3.17 5.82
CA GLN A 17 -9.76 3.90 6.46
C GLN A 17 -9.30 5.28 6.95
N ILE A 18 -8.15 5.36 7.61
CA ILE A 18 -7.59 6.62 8.11
C ILE A 18 -7.21 7.54 6.94
N ALA A 19 -6.59 7.01 5.88
CA ALA A 19 -6.17 7.77 4.70
C ALA A 19 -7.37 8.37 3.95
N LEU A 20 -8.40 7.57 3.70
CA LEU A 20 -9.64 8.02 3.06
C LEU A 20 -10.33 9.12 3.89
N ASN A 21 -10.42 8.93 5.21
CA ASN A 21 -10.98 9.93 6.13
C ASN A 21 -10.19 11.26 6.14
N ARG A 22 -8.91 11.23 5.75
CA ARG A 22 -8.05 12.42 5.64
C ARG A 22 -8.04 13.02 4.22
N GLY A 23 -8.88 12.52 3.31
CA GLY A 23 -8.96 13.00 1.92
C GLY A 23 -7.78 12.55 1.06
N HIS A 24 -7.16 11.41 1.39
CA HIS A 24 -6.16 10.77 0.52
C HIS A 24 -6.82 9.64 -0.29
N GLU A 25 -6.16 9.22 -1.36
CA GLU A 25 -6.64 8.19 -2.28
C GLU A 25 -5.73 6.97 -2.17
N ILE A 26 -6.30 5.76 -2.10
CA ILE A 26 -5.53 4.53 -2.19
C ILE A 26 -5.49 4.11 -3.66
N VAL A 27 -4.33 4.24 -4.30
CA VAL A 27 -4.15 3.97 -5.74
C VAL A 27 -3.61 2.58 -6.02
N ALA A 28 -3.03 1.92 -5.02
CA ALA A 28 -2.54 0.55 -5.15
C ALA A 28 -2.58 -0.19 -3.80
N LYS A 29 -2.89 -1.49 -3.86
CA LYS A 29 -2.79 -2.45 -2.76
C LYS A 29 -1.92 -3.59 -3.27
N ILE A 30 -0.75 -3.75 -2.68
CA ILE A 30 0.34 -4.58 -3.20
C ILE A 30 0.61 -5.70 -2.20
N ASP A 31 0.73 -6.91 -2.72
CA ASP A 31 1.09 -8.12 -1.98
C ASP A 31 2.16 -8.93 -2.75
N GLU A 32 2.53 -10.09 -2.20
CA GLU A 32 3.56 -10.98 -2.75
C GLU A 32 3.24 -11.51 -4.16
N ASN A 33 1.97 -11.48 -4.58
CA ASN A 33 1.52 -11.97 -5.88
C ASN A 33 1.36 -10.83 -6.91
N THR A 34 1.65 -9.59 -6.51
CA THR A 34 1.51 -8.42 -7.38
C THR A 34 2.72 -8.32 -8.30
N GLU A 35 2.57 -8.75 -9.56
CA GLU A 35 3.68 -8.79 -10.52
C GLU A 35 4.03 -7.42 -11.14
N ASN A 36 3.03 -6.56 -11.35
CA ASN A 36 3.22 -5.28 -12.02
C ASN A 36 2.77 -4.13 -11.13
N ILE A 37 3.71 -3.26 -10.77
CA ILE A 37 3.47 -2.08 -9.94
C ILE A 37 3.75 -0.83 -10.77
N ASP A 38 2.73 -0.02 -11.01
CA ASP A 38 2.91 1.30 -11.62
C ASP A 38 3.27 2.33 -10.54
N PHE A 39 4.55 2.65 -10.45
CA PHE A 39 5.05 3.66 -9.50
C PHE A 39 4.75 5.10 -9.92
N SER A 40 4.33 5.34 -11.17
CA SER A 40 4.07 6.70 -11.66
C SER A 40 2.79 7.32 -11.11
N VAL A 41 1.87 6.49 -10.61
CA VAL A 41 0.56 6.94 -10.10
C VAL A 41 0.54 7.18 -8.59
N MET A 42 1.63 6.92 -7.87
CA MET A 42 1.69 7.05 -6.41
C MET A 42 2.57 8.22 -5.97
N ASP A 43 2.11 8.99 -4.99
CA ASP A 43 2.89 10.03 -4.32
C ASP A 43 3.75 9.44 -3.19
N VAL A 44 3.26 8.38 -2.54
CA VAL A 44 3.90 7.73 -1.39
C VAL A 44 3.48 6.27 -1.28
N ALA A 45 4.40 5.42 -0.80
CA ALA A 45 4.15 4.04 -0.42
C ALA A 45 4.22 3.88 1.10
N ILE A 46 3.29 3.13 1.68
CA ILE A 46 3.31 2.72 3.08
C ILE A 46 3.45 1.19 3.13
N ASP A 47 4.53 0.71 3.74
CA ASP A 47 4.85 -0.71 3.83
C ASP A 47 4.58 -1.26 5.24
N PHE A 48 3.63 -2.18 5.30
CA PHE A 48 3.26 -2.99 6.46
C PHE A 48 3.25 -4.48 6.09
N SER A 49 4.22 -4.90 5.29
CA SER A 49 4.48 -6.30 4.94
C SER A 49 5.34 -7.02 6.00
N MET A 50 5.58 -8.31 5.77
CA MET A 50 6.49 -9.12 6.58
C MET A 50 7.94 -8.96 6.07
N PRO A 51 8.97 -9.09 6.92
CA PRO A 51 10.37 -8.98 6.47
C PRO A 51 10.74 -9.87 5.28
N SER A 52 10.09 -11.03 5.14
CA SER A 52 10.29 -11.95 4.02
C SER A 52 9.92 -11.34 2.67
N ALA A 53 9.01 -10.36 2.62
CA ALA A 53 8.60 -9.69 1.39
C ALA A 53 9.67 -8.73 0.84
N ALA A 54 10.68 -8.37 1.64
CA ALA A 54 11.73 -7.42 1.23
C ALA A 54 13.00 -8.09 0.68
N PHE A 55 13.21 -9.38 0.93
CA PHE A 55 14.49 -10.08 0.67
C PHE A 55 14.39 -11.33 -0.21
N ASN A 56 13.18 -11.83 -0.48
CA ASN A 56 12.95 -12.97 -1.37
C ASN A 56 12.57 -12.50 -2.78
#